data_AF-A0A2I0WFR2-F1
#
_entry.id   AF-A0A2I0WFR2-F1
#
_cell.length_a   1.000
_cell.length_b   1.000
_cell.length_c   1.000
_cell.angle_alpha   90.00
_cell.angle_beta   90.00
_cell.angle_gamma   90.00
#
_symmetry.space_group_name_H-M   'P 1'
#
loop_
_entity.id
_entity.type
_entity.pdbx_description
1 polymer ?
#
loop_
_entity_poly.entity_id
_entity_poly.type
_entity_poly.pdbx_seq_one_letter_code
_entity_poly.pdbx_strand_id
1 'polypeptide(L)' 'MKDILNKKRKLGEFEIVALTKKCNAIIQMKFLEILKDSGSFTIPMTIRDKFFGRALCDLRSNFNLMHILIF' A
#
# COMPACT_ATOMS: atom_id res chain seq x y z
N MET A 1 25.13 -20.11 8.14
CA MET A 1 24.33 -19.11 8.90
C MET A 1 25.20 -18.04 9.57
N LYS A 2 26.33 -18.43 10.19
CA LYS A 2 27.32 -17.50 10.78
C LYS A 2 27.89 -16.49 9.77
N ASP A 3 28.15 -16.90 8.53
CA ASP A 3 28.73 -16.02 7.49
C ASP A 3 27.80 -14.90 7.04
N ILE A 4 26.49 -15.16 6.99
CA ILE A 4 25.46 -14.18 6.61
C ILE A 4 25.35 -13.10 7.69
N LEU A 5 25.37 -13.51 8.97
CA LEU A 5 25.38 -12.60 10.11
C LEU A 5 26.69 -11.78 10.17
N ASN A 6 27.83 -12.39 9.84
CA ASN A 6 29.12 -11.71 9.84
C ASN A 6 29.25 -10.69 8.70
N LYS A 7 28.68 -10.98 7.52
CA LYS A 7 28.57 -10.02 6.39
C LYS A 7 27.61 -8.87 6.70
N LYS A 8 26.44 -9.15 7.30
CA LYS A 8 25.51 -8.09 7.75
C LYS A 8 26.17 -7.12 8.75
N ARG A 9 27.09 -7.62 9.58
CA ARG A 9 27.80 -6.83 10.59
C ARG A 9 28.97 -6.01 10.03
N LYS A 10 29.36 -6.22 8.77
CA LYS A 10 30.51 -5.57 8.10
C LYS A 10 30.12 -4.80 6.83
N LEU A 11 28.92 -4.21 6.79
CA LEU A 11 28.52 -3.34 5.67
C LEU A 11 29.03 -1.92 5.93
N GLY A 12 29.82 -1.37 5.00
CA GLY A 12 30.29 0.01 5.11
C GLY A 12 29.14 1.01 4.93
N GLU A 13 29.30 2.24 5.41
CA GLU A 13 28.27 3.29 5.34
C GLU A 13 27.76 3.52 3.92
N PHE A 14 28.66 3.56 2.93
CA PHE A 14 28.31 3.70 1.51
C PHE A 14 27.43 2.56 1.00
N GLU A 15 27.71 1.34 1.42
CA GLU A 15 26.97 0.15 1.00
C GLU A 15 25.60 0.09 1.69
N ILE A 16 25.49 0.54 2.95
CA ILE A 16 24.22 0.73 3.65
C ILE A 16 23.37 1.79 2.95
N VAL A 17 23.96 2.93 2.57
CA VAL A 17 23.25 4.01 1.86
C VAL A 17 22.77 3.53 0.50
N ALA A 18 23.61 2.82 -0.25
CA ALA A 18 23.25 2.25 -1.55
C ALA A 18 22.11 1.22 -1.44
N LEU A 19 22.18 0.34 -0.44
CA LEU A 19 21.11 -0.64 -0.16
C LEU A 19 19.81 0.06 0.19
N THR A 20 19.85 1.06 1.09
CA THR A 20 18.67 1.82 1.50
C THR A 20 18.01 2.52 0.32
N LYS A 21 18.80 3.19 -0.54
CA LYS A 21 18.29 3.82 -1.77
C LYS A 21 17.66 2.80 -2.72
N LYS A 22 18.30 1.64 -2.93
CA LYS A 22 17.79 0.58 -3.79
C LYS A 22 16.48 -0.01 -3.24
N CYS A 23 16.40 -0.25 -1.93
CA CYS A 23 15.19 -0.73 -1.27
C CYS A 23 14.06 0.30 -1.38
N ASN A 24 14.33 1.59 -1.15
CA ASN A 24 13.33 2.64 -1.31
C ASN A 24 12.81 2.73 -2.75
N ALA A 25 13.70 2.64 -3.75
CA ALA A 25 13.29 2.64 -5.15
C ALA A 25 12.35 1.44 -5.47
N ILE A 26 12.66 0.25 -4.95
CA ILE A 26 11.81 -0.93 -5.12
C ILE A 26 10.44 -0.75 -4.45
N ILE A 27 10.41 -0.22 -3.22
CA ILE A 27 9.17 0.06 -2.50
C ILE A 27 8.33 1.08 -3.26
N GLN A 28 8.95 2.16 -3.76
CA GLN A 28 8.28 3.17 -4.57
C GLN A 28 7.73 2.61 -5.88
N MET A 29 8.49 1.76 -6.60
CA MET A 29 8.00 1.12 -7.82
C MET A 29 6.80 0.20 -7.55
N LYS A 30 6.87 -0.65 -6.51
CA LYS A 30 5.73 -1.47 -6.11
C LYS A 30 4.52 -0.65 -5.70
N PHE A 31 4.74 0.47 -5.01
CA PHE A 31 3.67 1.38 -4.65
C PHE A 31 3.04 1.99 -5.90
N LEU A 32 3.84 2.44 -6.86
CA LEU A 32 3.36 2.94 -8.16
C LEU A 32 2.59 1.89 -8.96
N GLU A 33 3.00 0.63 -8.93
CA GLU A 33 2.27 -0.49 -9.54
C GLU A 33 0.92 -0.70 -8.86
N ILE A 34 0.87 -0.73 -7.52
CA ILE A 34 -0.38 -0.82 -6.75
C ILE A 34 -1.29 0.38 -7.04
N LEU A 35 -0.74 1.59 -7.19
CA LEU A 35 -1.50 2.80 -7.54
C LEU A 35 -2.05 2.77 -8.99
N LYS A 36 -1.42 2.01 -9.90
CA LYS A 36 -1.90 1.84 -11.28
C LYS A 36 -3.02 0.80 -11.36
N ASP A 37 -2.92 -0.26 -10.55
CA ASP A 37 -3.92 -1.34 -10.46
C ASP A 37 -5.01 -1.10 -9.42
N SER A 38 -5.03 0.06 -8.76
CA SER A 38 -6.09 0.43 -7.80
C SER A 38 -7.38 0.78 -8.54
N GLY A 39 -7.99 -0.21 -9.17
CA GLY A 39 -9.36 -0.14 -9.63
C GLY A 39 -10.24 0.20 -8.43
N SER A 40 -10.94 1.32 -8.52
CA SER A 40 -12.02 1.61 -7.60
C SER A 40 -13.11 0.55 -7.82
N PHE A 41 -13.65 0.02 -6.73
CA PHE A 41 -14.68 -0.99 -6.78
C PHE A 41 -15.85 -0.58 -5.90
N THR A 42 -17.04 -1.10 -6.20
CA THR A 42 -18.23 -0.79 -5.42
C THR A 42 -18.65 -1.98 -4.58
N ILE A 43 -18.87 -1.78 -3.28
CA ILE A 43 -19.35 -2.82 -2.35
C ILE A 43 -20.79 -2.47 -1.92
N PRO A 44 -21.74 -3.42 -1.89
CA PRO A 44 -23.06 -3.18 -1.30
C PRO A 44 -22.95 -2.77 0.19
N MET A 45 -23.78 -1.82 0.63
CA MET A 45 -23.74 -1.24 1.97
C MET A 45 -25.08 -1.39 2.70
N THR A 46 -25.02 -1.98 3.90
CA THR A 46 -26.16 -2.12 4.83
C THR A 46 -25.73 -1.62 6.20
N ILE A 47 -26.55 -0.77 6.85
CA ILE A 47 -26.31 -0.30 8.22
C ILE A 47 -27.53 -0.65 9.07
N ARG A 48 -27.32 -1.40 10.15
CA ARG A 48 -28.35 -1.79 11.14
C ARG A 48 -29.64 -2.38 10.52
N ASP A 49 -29.55 -3.04 9.37
CA ASP A 49 -30.65 -3.64 8.58
C ASP A 49 -31.29 -2.78 7.48
N LYS A 50 -30.80 -1.56 7.24
CA LYS A 50 -31.26 -0.74 6.10
C LYS A 50 -30.24 -0.77 4.96
N PHE A 51 -30.68 -1.08 3.74
CA PHE A 51 -29.85 -1.07 2.55
C PHE A 51 -29.70 0.35 1.99
N PHE A 52 -28.46 0.76 1.70
CA PHE A 52 -28.11 2.11 1.24
C PHE A 52 -27.48 2.13 -0.17
N GLY A 53 -27.59 1.04 -0.92
CA GLY A 53 -26.98 0.94 -2.26
C GLY A 53 -25.55 0.40 -2.22
N ARG A 54 -24.66 0.96 -3.04
CA ARG A 54 -23.25 0.56 -3.12
C ARG A 54 -22.34 1.72 -2.74
N ALA A 55 -21.35 1.45 -1.88
CA ALA A 55 -20.28 2.38 -1.53
C ALA A 55 -19.10 2.22 -2.50
N LEU A 56 -18.50 3.33 -2.91
CA LEU A 56 -17.26 3.33 -3.69
C LEU A 56 -16.07 3.13 -2.73
N CYS A 57 -15.33 2.05 -2.92
CA CYS A 57 -14.10 1.77 -2.21
C CYS A 57 -12.92 2.07 -3.13
N ASP A 58 -12.14 3.09 -2.76
CA ASP A 58 -10.89 3.43 -3.42
C ASP A 58 -9.72 3.00 -2.54
N LEU A 59 -8.96 2.00 -2.99
CA LEU A 59 -7.75 1.52 -2.32
C LEU A 59 -6.63 2.57 -2.32
N ARG A 60 -6.78 3.63 -3.11
CA ARG A 60 -5.82 4.73 -3.23
C ARG A 60 -6.03 5.83 -2.20
N SER A 61 -7.19 5.86 -1.53
CA SER A 61 -7.45 6.79 -0.45
C SER A 61 -7.05 6.18 0.88
N ASN A 62 -6.15 6.84 1.61
CA ASN A 62 -5.83 6.46 2.98
C ASN A 62 -6.99 6.76 3.96
N PHE A 63 -8.06 7.41 3.48
CA PHE A 63 -9.28 7.70 4.23
C PHE A 63 -10.50 7.10 3.51
N ASN A 64 -11.22 6.20 4.18
CA ASN A 64 -12.48 5.68 3.68
C ASN A 64 -13.55 6.79 3.72
N LEU A 65 -13.64 7.60 2.67
CA LEU A 65 -14.72 8.57 2.50
C LEU A 65 -15.98 7.81 2.05
N MET A 66 -16.92 7.56 2.97
CA MET A 66 -18.27 7.13 2.59
C MET A 66 -19.05 8.35 2.07
N HIS A 67 -18.89 8.68 0.79
CA HIS A 67 -19.83 9.57 0.13
C HIS A 67 -21.15 8.81 -0.04
N ILE A 68 -22.13 9.08 0.84
CA ILE A 68 -23.50 8.60 0.67
C ILE A 68 -24.03 9.23 -0.63
N LEU A 69 -24.02 8.47 -1.73
CA LEU A 69 -24.70 8.83 -2.97
C LEU A 69 -26.21 8.61 -2.76
N ILE A 70 -26.90 9.66 -2.32
CA ILE A 70 -28.36 9.70 -2.33
C ILE A 70 -28.77 10.12 -3.75
N PHE A 71 -29.33 9.18 -4.51
CA PHE A 71 -30.06 9.46 -5.75
C PHE A 71 -31.53 9.72 -5.42
#